data_AF-A0A9P2CWA0-F1
#
_entry.id   AF-A0A9P2CWA0-F1
#
_cell.length_a   1.000
_cell.length_b   1.000
_cell.length_c   1.000
_cell.angle_alpha   90.00
_cell.angle_beta   90.00
_cell.angle_gamma   90.00
#
_symmetry.space_group_name_H-M   'P 1'
#
loop_
_entity.id
_entity.type
_entity.pdbx_description
1 polymer ?
#
loop_
_entity_poly.entity_id
_entity_poly.type
_entity_poly.pdbx_seq_one_letter_code
_entity_poly.pdbx_strand_id
1 'polypeptide(L)'
;FNGLGYRDKVGKDRYEVLIPADGSVISGYTTIINKYAKHPNAAKLAREFILSDKGQINLAKGYARPIRIDHITLPDDIKAKLLPSEQYKNARAIKDQKAWEKSAKELPQLWQEKVIVDMK
;
A
#
# COMPACT_ATOMS: atom_id res chain seq x y z
N PHE A 1 -2.34 -3.84 -4.66
CA PHE A 1 -2.35 -4.95 -3.68
C PHE A 1 -3.71 -5.66 -3.67
N ASN A 2 -4.78 -5.13 -3.06
CA ASN A 2 -6.07 -5.82 -3.00
C ASN A 2 -6.77 -5.98 -4.36
N GLY A 3 -6.91 -4.89 -5.14
CA GLY A 3 -7.63 -4.95 -6.41
C GLY A 3 -7.06 -5.98 -7.39
N LEU A 4 -5.75 -5.96 -7.62
CA LEU A 4 -5.06 -6.95 -8.47
C LEU A 4 -5.18 -8.37 -7.92
N GLY A 5 -5.01 -8.55 -6.61
CA GLY A 5 -5.15 -9.86 -5.98
C GLY A 5 -6.58 -10.42 -6.06
N TYR A 6 -7.60 -9.58 -5.94
CA TYR A 6 -8.99 -10.00 -6.13
C TYR A 6 -9.29 -10.32 -7.59
N ARG A 7 -8.88 -9.47 -8.52
CA ARG A 7 -9.03 -9.71 -9.97
C ARG A 7 -8.47 -11.07 -10.36
N ASP A 8 -7.26 -11.39 -9.91
CA ASP A 8 -6.61 -12.66 -10.26
C ASP A 8 -7.30 -13.87 -9.60
N LYS A 9 -8.06 -13.69 -8.50
CA LYS A 9 -8.88 -14.77 -7.90
C LYS A 9 -10.22 -14.98 -8.61
N VAL A 10 -10.87 -13.91 -9.06
CA VAL A 10 -12.24 -13.97 -9.59
C VAL A 10 -12.31 -14.00 -11.13
N GLY A 11 -11.19 -13.77 -11.80
CA GLY A 11 -11.07 -13.71 -13.26
C GLY A 11 -10.84 -12.28 -13.76
N LYS A 12 -9.86 -12.12 -14.67
CA LYS A 12 -9.49 -10.82 -15.23
C LYS A 12 -10.60 -10.18 -16.06
N ASP A 13 -11.47 -10.99 -16.65
CA ASP A 13 -12.58 -10.50 -17.49
C ASP A 13 -13.75 -9.94 -16.69
N ARG A 14 -13.72 -10.08 -15.36
CA ARG A 14 -14.80 -9.61 -14.47
C ARG A 14 -14.50 -8.26 -13.83
N TYR A 15 -13.23 -7.89 -13.70
CA TYR A 15 -12.80 -6.67 -13.04
C TYR A 15 -11.56 -6.10 -13.71
N GLU A 16 -11.65 -4.84 -14.10
CA GLU A 16 -10.49 -4.06 -14.49
C GLU A 16 -9.91 -3.33 -13.26
N VAL A 17 -8.59 -3.24 -13.19
CA VAL A 17 -7.89 -2.49 -12.14
C VAL A 17 -6.95 -1.51 -12.83
N LEU A 18 -7.08 -0.23 -12.52
CA LEU A 18 -6.28 0.85 -13.10
C LEU A 18 -5.96 1.93 -12.06
N ILE A 19 -4.97 2.77 -12.35
CA ILE A 19 -4.70 4.01 -11.59
C ILE A 19 -5.36 5.19 -12.30
N PRO A 20 -6.15 6.04 -11.60
CA PRO A 20 -6.76 7.22 -12.21
C PRO A 20 -5.72 8.16 -12.82
N ALA A 21 -5.94 8.54 -14.08
CA ALA A 21 -4.96 9.27 -14.87
C ALA A 21 -4.87 10.76 -14.50
N ASP A 22 -5.89 11.31 -13.84
CA ASP A 22 -5.96 12.68 -13.34
C ASP A 22 -5.18 12.87 -12.03
N GLY A 23 -5.08 11.84 -11.19
CA GLY A 23 -4.22 11.86 -10.02
C GLY A 23 -4.46 10.71 -9.04
N SER A 24 -3.41 10.35 -8.29
CA SER A 24 -3.52 9.39 -7.20
C SER A 24 -2.51 9.69 -6.09
N VAL A 25 -2.73 9.15 -4.90
CA VAL A 25 -1.82 9.29 -3.75
C VAL A 25 -0.97 8.04 -3.59
N ILE A 26 0.34 8.22 -3.43
CA ILE A 26 1.26 7.17 -3.01
C ILE A 26 1.44 7.29 -1.49
N SER A 27 1.06 6.24 -0.78
CA SER A 27 1.25 6.10 0.67
C SER A 27 1.72 4.67 0.99
N GLY A 28 2.07 4.42 2.26
CA GLY A 28 2.64 3.16 2.71
C GLY A 28 2.04 2.66 4.02
N TYR A 29 2.44 1.45 4.39
CA TYR A 29 2.14 0.85 5.69
C TYR A 29 3.43 0.65 6.48
N THR A 30 3.34 0.77 7.80
CA THR A 30 4.45 0.49 8.71
C THR A 30 4.04 -0.56 9.74
N THR A 31 4.96 -1.46 10.06
CA THR A 31 4.78 -2.36 11.20
C THR A 31 4.98 -1.57 12.49
N ILE A 32 4.22 -1.88 13.54
CA ILE A 32 4.46 -1.33 14.88
C ILE A 32 4.82 -2.49 15.81
N ILE A 33 6.00 -2.42 16.43
CA ILE A 33 6.36 -3.34 17.50
C ILE A 33 5.69 -2.83 18.77
N ASN A 34 4.66 -3.54 19.23
CA ASN A 34 3.94 -3.18 20.44
C ASN A 34 4.93 -3.08 21.63
N LYS A 35 4.91 -1.94 22.33
CA LYS A 35 5.71 -1.69 23.53
C LYS A 35 5.51 -2.75 24.61
N TYR A 36 4.32 -3.36 24.65
CA TYR A 36 3.90 -4.37 25.63
C TYR A 36 3.85 -5.78 25.04
N ALA A 37 4.55 -6.04 23.94
CA ALA A 37 4.55 -7.36 23.32
C ALA A 37 5.08 -8.44 24.30
N LYS A 38 4.32 -9.51 24.50
CA LYS A 38 4.79 -10.72 25.22
C LYS A 38 5.96 -11.40 24.51
N HIS A 39 6.08 -11.20 23.20
CA HIS A 39 7.14 -11.77 22.36
C HIS A 39 7.90 -10.67 21.59
N PRO A 40 8.63 -9.77 22.28
CA PRO A 40 9.22 -8.59 21.64
C PRO A 40 10.34 -8.95 20.67
N ASN A 41 11.10 -10.02 20.95
CA ASN A 41 12.18 -10.48 20.07
C ASN A 41 11.62 -11.10 18.78
N ALA A 42 10.53 -11.87 18.86
CA ALA A 42 9.85 -12.38 17.68
C ALA A 42 9.26 -11.25 16.82
N ALA A 43 8.69 -10.21 17.44
CA ALA A 43 8.19 -9.04 16.72
C ALA A 43 9.30 -8.26 16.00
N LYS A 44 10.46 -8.09 16.66
CA LYS A 44 11.66 -7.50 16.04
C LYS A 44 12.15 -8.33 14.85
N LEU A 45 12.26 -9.65 15.03
CA LEU A 45 12.66 -10.58 13.98
C LEU A 45 11.69 -10.57 12.79
N ALA A 46 10.39 -10.49 13.05
CA ALA A 46 9.39 -10.39 11.98
C ALA A 46 9.56 -9.09 11.18
N ARG A 47 9.78 -7.94 11.83
CA ARG A 47 10.07 -6.68 11.13
C ARG A 47 11.33 -6.78 10.28
N GLU A 48 12.40 -7.37 10.83
CA GLU A 48 13.65 -7.60 10.10
C GLU A 48 13.40 -8.46 8.86
N PHE A 49 12.70 -9.59 9.01
CA PHE A 49 12.37 -10.46 7.89
C PHE A 49 11.51 -9.76 6.83
N ILE A 50 10.51 -8.96 7.24
CA ILE A 50 9.66 -8.20 6.32
C ILE A 50 10.49 -7.22 5.47
N LEU A 51 11.55 -6.64 6.03
CA LEU A 51 12.45 -5.69 5.34
C LEU A 51 13.63 -6.37 4.63
N SER A 52 13.89 -7.65 4.89
CA SER A 52 14.80 -8.48 4.11
C SER A 52 14.35 -8.62 2.65
N ASP A 53 15.26 -9.01 1.77
CA ASP A 53 14.96 -9.18 0.34
C ASP A 53 13.84 -10.21 0.12
N LYS A 54 13.85 -11.31 0.87
CA LYS A 54 12.79 -12.33 0.81
C LYS A 54 11.44 -11.78 1.27
N GLY A 55 11.41 -10.96 2.32
CA GLY A 55 10.20 -10.30 2.79
C GLY A 55 9.64 -9.30 1.77
N GLN A 56 10.51 -8.49 1.17
CA GLN A 56 10.13 -7.53 0.13
C GLN A 56 9.62 -8.22 -1.14
N ILE A 57 10.24 -9.33 -1.57
CA ILE A 57 9.75 -10.15 -2.68
C ILE A 57 8.37 -10.73 -2.34
N ASN A 58 8.13 -11.18 -1.12
CA ASN A 58 6.81 -11.67 -0.70
C ASN A 58 5.74 -10.58 -0.78
N LEU A 59 6.06 -9.34 -0.40
CA LEU A 59 5.16 -8.19 -0.58
C LEU A 59 4.87 -7.92 -2.07
N ALA A 60 5.90 -8.02 -2.92
CA ALA A 60 5.75 -7.86 -4.37
C ALA A 60 4.83 -8.93 -4.99
N LYS A 61 4.95 -10.19 -4.55
CA LYS A 61 4.02 -11.28 -4.92
C LYS A 61 2.57 -10.98 -4.52
N GLY A 62 2.37 -10.22 -3.44
CA GLY A 62 1.09 -9.69 -3.01
C GLY A 62 0.64 -8.41 -3.76
N TYR A 63 1.25 -8.07 -4.89
CA TYR A 63 0.96 -6.88 -5.69
C TYR A 63 1.16 -5.55 -4.94
N ALA A 64 2.01 -5.53 -3.91
CA ALA A 64 2.49 -4.29 -3.29
C ALA A 64 3.77 -3.81 -4.00
N ARG A 65 4.02 -2.50 -4.00
CA ARG A 65 5.35 -1.97 -4.37
C ARG A 65 6.25 -2.03 -3.12
N PRO A 66 7.34 -2.81 -3.13
CA PRO A 66 8.26 -2.87 -2.00
C PRO A 66 8.94 -1.53 -1.75
N ILE A 67 9.27 -1.21 -0.49
CA ILE A 67 9.94 0.05 -0.14
C ILE A 67 11.42 0.04 -0.52
N ARG A 68 12.06 -1.15 -0.51
CA ARG A 68 13.44 -1.37 -0.96
C ARG A 68 13.50 -1.84 -2.41
N ILE A 69 12.52 -1.51 -3.25
CA ILE A 69 12.41 -2.01 -4.63
C ILE A 69 13.66 -1.74 -5.48
N ASP A 70 14.34 -0.61 -5.25
CA ASP A 70 15.56 -0.24 -5.97
C ASP A 70 16.83 -0.98 -5.48
N HIS A 71 16.70 -1.76 -4.40
CA HIS A 71 17.79 -2.51 -3.76
C HIS A 71 17.57 -4.02 -3.79
N ILE A 72 16.55 -4.51 -4.50
CA ILE A 72 16.24 -5.93 -4.64
C ILE A 72 15.98 -6.27 -6.10
N THR A 73 16.30 -7.49 -6.50
CA THR A 73 15.96 -7.99 -7.83
C THR A 73 14.62 -8.71 -7.78
N LEU A 74 13.59 -8.14 -8.42
CA LEU A 74 12.31 -8.83 -8.58
C LEU A 74 12.37 -9.84 -9.73
N PRO A 75 11.87 -11.08 -9.52
CA PRO A 75 11.53 -12.01 -10.58
C PRO A 75 10.62 -11.40 -11.65
N ASP A 76 10.82 -11.78 -12.91
CA ASP A 76 10.09 -11.20 -14.04
C ASP A 76 8.59 -11.55 -14.02
N ASP A 77 8.22 -12.72 -13.49
CA ASP A 77 6.83 -13.13 -13.33
C ASP A 77 6.05 -12.20 -12.37
N ILE A 78 6.75 -11.56 -11.42
CA ILE A 78 6.17 -10.61 -10.48
C ILE A 78 6.03 -9.24 -11.15
N LYS A 79 7.01 -8.80 -11.94
CA LYS A 79 6.91 -7.53 -12.68
C LYS A 79 5.71 -7.54 -13.63
N ALA A 80 5.49 -8.67 -14.33
CA ALA A 80 4.37 -8.85 -15.26
C ALA A 80 2.98 -8.83 -14.59
N LYS A 81 2.93 -9.02 -13.26
CA LYS A 81 1.69 -9.01 -12.47
C LYS A 81 1.29 -7.61 -11.99
N LEU A 82 2.20 -6.64 -12.05
CA LEU A 82 1.94 -5.26 -11.66
C LEU A 82 1.27 -4.47 -12.80
N LEU A 83 0.68 -3.32 -12.48
CA LEU A 83 0.15 -2.41 -13.49
C LEU A 83 1.29 -1.75 -14.28
N PRO A 84 1.05 -1.35 -15.54
CA PRO A 84 2.01 -0.59 -16.31
C PRO A 84 2.48 0.66 -15.57
N SER A 85 3.78 0.93 -15.59
CA SER A 85 4.39 2.08 -14.91
C SER A 85 3.80 3.42 -15.35
N GLU A 86 3.36 3.52 -16.61
CA GLU A 86 2.74 4.73 -17.18
C GLU A 86 1.48 5.18 -16.43
N GLN A 87 0.68 4.23 -15.90
CA GLN A 87 -0.53 4.58 -15.15
C GLN A 87 -0.22 5.39 -13.88
N TYR A 88 1.03 5.31 -13.38
CA TYR A 88 1.47 6.02 -12.18
C TYR A 88 2.01 7.43 -12.44
N LYS A 89 1.96 7.96 -13.68
CA LYS A 89 2.53 9.27 -14.05
C LYS A 89 2.10 10.42 -13.13
N ASN A 90 0.87 10.38 -12.63
CA ASN A 90 0.28 11.40 -11.76
C ASN A 90 0.06 10.91 -10.32
N ALA A 91 0.58 9.74 -9.97
CA ALA A 91 0.58 9.24 -8.60
C ALA A 91 1.70 9.94 -7.82
N ARG A 92 1.37 10.65 -6.73
CA ARG A 92 2.32 11.48 -5.98
C ARG A 92 2.40 11.08 -4.52
N ALA A 93 3.60 11.07 -3.96
CA ALA A 93 3.81 10.91 -2.54
C ALA A 93 3.38 12.16 -1.76
N ILE A 94 2.97 11.96 -0.51
CA ILE A 94 2.69 13.04 0.44
C ILE A 94 4.01 13.75 0.77
N LYS A 95 4.06 15.08 0.57
CA LYS A 95 5.27 15.89 0.77
C LYS A 95 5.42 16.39 2.20
N ASP A 96 4.32 16.81 2.82
CA ASP A 96 4.28 17.28 4.20
C ASP A 96 3.58 16.24 5.07
N GLN A 97 4.40 15.44 5.77
CA GLN A 97 3.90 14.39 6.64
C GLN A 97 3.15 14.95 7.86
N LYS A 98 3.51 16.14 8.36
CA LYS A 98 2.87 16.74 9.54
C LYS A 98 1.50 17.32 9.21
N ALA A 99 1.38 17.97 8.07
CA ALA A 99 0.08 18.39 7.55
C ALA A 99 -0.82 17.17 7.32
N TRP A 100 -0.29 16.08 6.74
CA TRP A 100 -1.06 14.86 6.54
C TRP A 100 -1.50 14.21 7.87
N GLU A 101 -0.61 14.09 8.87
CA GLU A 101 -0.95 13.57 10.20
C GLU A 101 -2.11 14.35 10.83
N LYS A 102 -2.08 15.69 10.73
CA LYS A 102 -3.15 16.56 11.22
C LYS A 102 -4.46 16.30 10.46
N SER A 103 -4.45 16.45 9.14
CA SER A 103 -5.67 16.32 8.33
C SER A 103 -6.27 14.91 8.38
N ALA A 104 -5.44 13.86 8.41
CA ALA A 104 -5.92 12.49 8.54
C ALA A 104 -6.60 12.23 9.90
N LYS A 105 -6.15 12.90 10.96
CA LYS A 105 -6.78 12.83 12.30
C LYS A 105 -8.12 13.58 12.35
N GLU A 106 -8.25 14.68 11.62
CA GLU A 106 -9.47 15.48 11.53
C GLU A 106 -10.54 14.84 10.62
N LEU A 107 -10.10 14.06 9.62
CA LEU A 107 -10.95 13.50 8.58
C LEU A 107 -12.18 12.71 9.08
N PRO A 108 -12.11 11.86 10.12
CA PRO A 108 -13.29 11.10 10.57
C PRO A 108 -14.46 12.01 10.99
N GLN A 109 -14.17 13.10 11.70
CA GLN A 109 -15.19 14.06 12.12
C GLN A 109 -15.72 14.84 10.91
N LEU A 110 -14.82 15.35 10.06
CA LEU A 110 -15.22 16.07 8.85
C LEU A 110 -16.07 15.20 7.91
N TRP A 111 -15.78 13.91 7.81
CA TRP A 111 -16.56 12.99 7.00
C TRP A 111 -17.97 12.80 7.56
N GLN A 112 -18.11 12.71 8.89
CA GLN A 112 -19.41 12.65 9.53
C GLN A 112 -20.24 13.92 9.26
N GLU A 113 -19.61 15.08 9.45
CA GLU A 113 -20.27 16.40 9.40
C GLU A 113 -20.55 16.90 8.00
N LYS A 114 -19.79 16.45 6.99
CA LYS A 114 -19.83 17.03 5.63
C LYS A 114 -20.16 16.03 4.52
N VAL A 115 -20.28 14.76 4.84
CA VAL A 115 -20.62 13.72 3.86
C VAL A 115 -21.72 12.82 4.37
N ILE A 116 -21.56 12.23 5.56
CA ILE A 116 -22.55 11.29 6.09
C ILE A 116 -23.91 11.97 6.32
N VAL A 117 -23.91 13.23 6.76
CA VAL A 117 -25.14 14.02 6.96
C VAL A 117 -25.98 14.17 5.68
N ASP A 118 -25.35 14.08 4.51
CA ASP A 118 -25.99 14.28 3.20
C ASP A 118 -26.21 12.96 2.43
N MET A 119 -26.03 11.79 3.07
CA MET A 119 -26.34 10.52 2.41
C MET A 119 -27.83 10.38 2.16
N LYS A 120 -28.19 10.07 0.90
CA LYS A 120 -29.56 9.81 0.45
C LYS A 120 -29.99 8.37 0.66
#